data_AF-A0A1C1CJH6-F1
#
_entry.id   AF-A0A1C1CJH6-F1
#
_cell.length_a   1.000
_cell.length_b   1.000
_cell.length_c   1.000
_cell.angle_alpha   90.00
_cell.angle_beta   90.00
_cell.angle_gamma   90.00
#
_symmetry.space_group_name_H-M   'P 1'
#
loop_
_entity.id
_entity.type
_entity.pdbx_description
1 polymer ?
#
loop_
_entity_poly.entity_id
_entity_poly.type
_entity_poly.pdbx_seq_one_letter_code
_entity_poly.pdbx_strand_id
1 'polypeptide(L)'
;MWRSPEAQTGQGNRKTVRGLFFWFDCVETLHPDFEQLKKDGVEPEQLILYQLLSMFGPAPPGLIAHVNDEYWGELLRVLAEVVAEEDPSIRLEQWDEGILPNLNAEAKSMILNMTELDPIKRPTMSCSLEDPWWEET
;
A
#
# COMPACT_ATOMS: atom_id res chain seq x y z
N MET A 1 -2.41 12.07 1.00
CA MET A 1 -3.61 11.30 1.41
C MET A 1 -3.47 9.86 0.94
N TRP A 2 -3.47 8.83 1.82
CA TRP A 2 -3.37 7.44 1.36
C TRP A 2 -4.58 7.11 0.50
N ARG A 3 -4.30 6.64 -0.70
CA ARG A 3 -5.28 6.04 -1.60
C ARG A 3 -4.87 4.59 -1.71
N SER A 4 -5.81 3.70 -1.47
CA SER A 4 -5.60 2.29 -1.72
C SER A 4 -5.24 2.05 -3.19
N PRO A 5 -4.55 0.95 -3.51
CA PRO A 5 -4.18 0.60 -4.89
C PRO A 5 -5.32 0.76 -5.90
N GLU A 6 -6.52 0.27 -5.57
CA GLU A 6 -7.70 0.42 -6.42
C GLU A 6 -8.09 1.89 -6.64
N ALA A 7 -7.92 2.75 -5.64
CA ALA A 7 -8.20 4.17 -5.76
C ALA A 7 -7.15 4.95 -6.60
N GLN A 8 -5.94 4.40 -6.79
CA GLN A 8 -4.96 4.96 -7.73
C GLN A 8 -5.40 4.75 -9.18
N THR A 9 -6.05 3.63 -9.48
CA THR A 9 -6.56 3.32 -10.83
C THR A 9 -7.73 4.22 -11.28
N GLY A 10 -8.35 4.92 -10.32
CA GLY A 10 -9.58 5.68 -10.55
C GLY A 10 -10.85 4.82 -10.66
N GLN A 11 -10.74 3.49 -10.58
CA GLN A 11 -11.83 2.51 -10.68
C GLN A 11 -12.31 2.04 -9.30
N GLY A 12 -13.57 1.59 -9.21
CA GLY A 12 -14.15 1.03 -7.97
C GLY A 12 -14.55 2.06 -6.88
N ASN A 13 -15.00 1.55 -5.73
CA ASN A 13 -15.48 2.37 -4.61
C ASN A 13 -14.30 3.04 -3.88
N ARG A 14 -14.16 4.35 -4.08
CA ARG A 14 -13.10 5.20 -3.51
C ARG A 14 -13.18 5.26 -1.98
N LYS A 15 -12.45 4.40 -1.27
CA LYS A 15 -12.14 4.61 0.15
C LYS A 15 -10.79 5.30 0.25
N THR A 16 -10.80 6.57 0.66
CA THR A 16 -9.57 7.30 0.98
C THR A 16 -9.42 7.35 2.50
N VAL A 17 -8.27 6.94 3.01
CA VAL A 17 -7.97 7.00 4.45
C VAL A 17 -6.96 8.13 4.63
N ARG A 18 -7.38 9.26 5.22
CA ARG A 18 -6.54 10.47 5.30
C ARG A 18 -5.25 10.28 6.10
N GLY A 19 -5.23 9.38 7.09
CA GLY A 19 -4.15 9.28 8.08
C GLY A 19 -2.84 8.66 7.60
N LEU A 20 -2.88 7.75 6.61
CA LEU A 20 -1.70 6.94 6.25
C LEU A 20 -0.62 7.70 5.45
N PHE A 21 -0.92 8.85 4.85
CA PHE A 21 0.13 9.60 4.13
C PHE A 21 1.20 10.16 5.08
N PHE A 22 0.82 10.47 6.33
CA PHE A 22 1.78 10.96 7.31
C PHE A 22 2.88 9.92 7.59
N TRP A 23 2.52 8.63 7.56
CA TRP A 23 3.48 7.54 7.68
C TRP A 23 4.44 7.46 6.49
N PHE A 24 3.95 7.73 5.28
CA PHE A 24 4.78 7.72 4.08
C PHE A 24 5.73 8.90 3.96
N ASP A 25 5.31 10.09 4.38
CA ASP A 25 6.23 11.24 4.47
C ASP A 25 7.38 10.96 5.46
N CYS A 26 7.15 10.13 6.49
CA CYS A 26 8.21 9.71 7.41
C CYS A 26 9.17 8.68 6.81
N VAL A 27 8.75 7.92 5.79
CA VAL A 27 9.65 7.02 5.06
C VAL A 27 10.14 7.79 3.83
N GLU A 28 11.35 8.38 3.91
CA GLU A 28 11.98 9.20 2.86
C GLU A 28 11.92 8.61 1.42
N THR A 29 11.61 7.31 1.30
CA THR A 29 11.41 6.55 0.06
C THR A 29 10.37 7.08 -0.93
N LEU A 30 9.38 7.88 -0.52
CA LEU A 30 8.29 8.33 -1.41
C LEU A 30 8.43 9.77 -1.89
N HIS A 31 9.57 10.07 -2.53
CA HIS A 31 9.76 11.31 -3.29
C HIS A 31 9.93 11.01 -4.79
N PRO A 32 8.83 10.86 -5.55
CA PRO A 32 8.91 10.72 -7.00
C PRO A 32 9.62 11.92 -7.63
N ASP A 33 10.63 11.68 -8.47
CA ASP A 33 11.13 12.70 -9.39
C ASP A 33 10.16 12.81 -10.58
N PHE A 34 9.17 13.68 -10.45
CA PHE A 34 8.13 13.86 -11.47
C PHE A 34 8.67 14.37 -12.81
N GLU A 35 9.79 15.09 -12.82
CA GLU A 35 10.43 15.54 -14.06
C GLU A 35 11.08 14.37 -14.78
N GLN A 36 11.71 13.46 -14.02
CA GLN A 36 12.26 12.23 -14.59
C GLN A 36 11.16 11.28 -15.07
N LEU A 37 10.09 11.08 -14.29
CA LEU A 37 8.94 10.26 -14.69
C LEU A 37 8.33 10.72 -16.01
N LYS A 38 8.17 12.04 -16.18
CA LYS A 38 7.66 12.62 -17.42
C LYS A 38 8.58 12.37 -18.62
N LYS A 39 9.91 12.39 -18.41
CA LYS A 39 10.89 12.06 -19.47
C LYS A 39 10.83 10.58 -19.85
N ASP A 40 10.63 9.72 -18.87
CA ASP A 40 10.59 8.27 -19.05
C ASP A 40 9.22 7.78 -19.55
N GLY A 41 8.21 8.65 -19.60
CA GLY A 41 6.85 8.32 -20.03
C GLY A 41 6.12 7.43 -19.03
N VAL A 42 6.51 7.48 -17.76
CA VAL A 42 5.90 6.71 -16.67
C VAL A 42 4.86 7.60 -15.98
N GLU A 43 3.62 7.10 -15.93
CA GLU A 43 2.56 7.80 -15.21
C GLU A 43 2.81 7.72 -13.70
N PRO A 44 2.70 8.83 -12.94
CA PRO A 44 2.94 8.84 -11.50
C PRO A 44 2.14 7.80 -10.72
N GLU A 45 0.91 7.52 -11.15
CA GLU A 45 0.02 6.52 -10.55
C GLU A 45 0.62 5.11 -10.63
N GLN A 46 1.36 4.78 -11.70
CA GLN A 46 2.03 3.48 -11.84
C GLN A 46 3.20 3.36 -10.87
N LEU A 47 4.01 4.41 -10.72
CA LEU A 47 5.11 4.42 -9.77
C LEU A 47 4.58 4.29 -8.34
N ILE A 48 3.57 5.07 -7.99
CA ILE A 48 2.96 5.01 -6.66
C ILE A 48 2.43 3.59 -6.43
N LEU A 49 1.67 3.03 -7.39
CA LEU A 49 1.14 1.68 -7.27
C LEU A 49 2.24 0.64 -7.05
N TYR A 50 3.32 0.70 -7.83
CA TYR A 50 4.48 -0.16 -7.66
C TYR A 50 5.07 -0.04 -6.24
N GLN A 51 5.33 1.18 -5.76
CA GLN A 51 5.87 1.40 -4.42
C GLN A 51 4.95 0.87 -3.31
N LEU A 52 3.63 1.01 -3.48
CA LEU A 52 2.65 0.46 -2.53
C LEU A 52 2.73 -1.07 -2.48
N LEU A 53 2.83 -1.72 -3.63
CA LEU A 53 2.95 -3.17 -3.70
C LEU A 53 4.31 -3.65 -3.17
N SER A 54 5.42 -3.00 -3.50
CA SER A 54 6.73 -3.33 -2.92
C SER A 54 6.72 -3.28 -1.40
N MET A 55 6.01 -2.30 -0.81
CA MET A 55 5.93 -2.15 0.65
C MET A 55 4.96 -3.13 1.33
N PHE A 56 3.77 -3.37 0.76
CA PHE A 56 2.73 -4.18 1.41
C PHE A 56 2.57 -5.59 0.84
N GLY A 57 3.30 -5.91 -0.22
CA GLY A 57 3.25 -7.19 -0.91
C GLY A 57 2.58 -7.14 -2.28
N PRO A 58 2.71 -8.23 -3.06
CA PRO A 58 2.18 -8.31 -4.41
C PRO A 58 0.65 -8.22 -4.42
N ALA A 59 0.09 -7.69 -5.52
CA ALA A 59 -1.35 -7.51 -5.64
C ALA A 59 -2.08 -8.87 -5.54
N PRO A 60 -2.99 -9.07 -4.57
CA PRO A 60 -3.72 -10.32 -4.45
C PRO A 60 -4.76 -10.45 -5.57
N PRO A 61 -5.16 -11.69 -5.96
CA PRO A 61 -6.18 -11.90 -6.99
C PRO A 61 -7.51 -11.17 -6.72
N GLY A 62 -7.88 -11.03 -5.45
CA GLY A 62 -9.07 -10.28 -5.03
C GLY A 62 -9.03 -8.80 -5.39
N LEU A 63 -7.85 -8.16 -5.27
CA LEU A 63 -7.65 -6.76 -5.68
C LEU A 63 -7.76 -6.62 -7.21
N ILE A 64 -7.10 -7.50 -7.95
CA ILE A 64 -7.11 -7.48 -9.43
C ILE A 64 -8.54 -7.64 -9.96
N ALA A 65 -9.31 -8.57 -9.39
CA ALA A 65 -10.72 -8.76 -9.72
C ALA A 65 -11.58 -7.55 -9.32
N HIS A 66 -11.24 -6.86 -8.22
CA HIS A 66 -11.99 -5.70 -7.74
C HIS A 66 -11.86 -4.47 -8.65
N VAL A 67 -10.67 -4.23 -9.21
CA VAL A 67 -10.44 -3.08 -10.10
C VAL A 67 -11.31 -3.16 -11.36
N ASN A 68 -11.56 -4.39 -11.86
CA ASN A 68 -12.49 -4.66 -12.96
C ASN A 68 -12.27 -3.76 -14.20
N ASP A 69 -11.00 -3.55 -14.55
CA ASP A 69 -10.53 -2.82 -15.72
C ASP A 69 -9.40 -3.63 -16.37
N GLU A 70 -9.42 -3.73 -17.69
CA GLU A 70 -8.48 -4.59 -18.42
C GLU A 70 -7.04 -4.09 -18.31
N TYR A 71 -6.83 -2.79 -18.53
CA TYR A 71 -5.50 -2.17 -18.50
C TYR A 71 -4.92 -2.21 -17.09
N TRP A 72 -5.68 -1.76 -16.09
CA TRP A 72 -5.22 -1.74 -14.71
C TRP A 72 -5.11 -3.14 -14.11
N GLY A 73 -6.01 -4.05 -14.49
CA GLY A 73 -5.94 -5.46 -14.09
C GLY A 73 -4.67 -6.13 -14.60
N GLU A 74 -4.28 -5.86 -15.85
CA GLU A 74 -3.03 -6.37 -16.41
C GLU A 74 -1.80 -5.74 -15.75
N LEU A 75 -1.80 -4.42 -15.55
CA LEU A 75 -0.72 -3.75 -14.85
C LEU A 75 -0.51 -4.32 -13.44
N LEU A 76 -1.59 -4.55 -12.69
CA LEU A 76 -1.51 -5.16 -11.35
C LEU A 76 -0.93 -6.58 -11.38
N ARG A 77 -1.22 -7.38 -12.41
CA ARG A 77 -0.62 -8.72 -12.57
C ARG A 77 0.88 -8.61 -12.80
N VAL A 78 1.30 -7.77 -13.74
CA VAL A 78 2.72 -7.56 -14.05
C VAL A 78 3.48 -7.05 -12.82
N LEU A 79 2.92 -6.05 -12.12
CA LEU A 79 3.54 -5.53 -10.90
C LEU A 79 3.56 -6.57 -9.77
N ALA A 80 2.54 -7.42 -9.64
CA ALA A 80 2.54 -8.50 -8.66
C ALA A 80 3.66 -9.51 -8.90
N GLU A 81 3.96 -9.84 -10.16
CA GLU A 81 5.08 -10.72 -10.52
C GLU A 81 6.42 -10.06 -10.17
N VAL A 82 6.63 -8.81 -10.57
CA VAL A 82 7.86 -8.06 -10.24
C VAL A 82 8.08 -7.98 -8.73
N VAL A 83 7.06 -7.58 -7.97
CA VAL A 83 7.12 -7.44 -6.50
C VAL A 83 7.26 -8.78 -5.77
N ALA A 84 6.79 -9.87 -6.37
CA ALA A 84 6.99 -11.21 -5.82
C ALA A 84 8.46 -11.64 -5.85
N GLU A 85 9.22 -11.19 -6.85
CA GLU A 85 10.65 -11.47 -7.03
C GLU A 85 11.59 -10.51 -6.27
N GLU A 86 11.07 -9.38 -5.80
CA GLU A 86 11.82 -8.41 -5.01
C GLU A 86 12.28 -8.94 -3.65
N ASP A 87 13.32 -8.29 -3.10
CA ASP A 87 13.81 -8.55 -1.75
C ASP A 87 12.66 -8.34 -0.74
N PRO A 88 12.25 -9.40 0.01
CA PRO A 88 11.22 -9.28 1.03
C PRO A 88 11.55 -8.26 2.12
N SER A 89 12.82 -7.91 2.34
CA SER A 89 13.25 -6.93 3.36
C SER A 89 12.64 -5.53 3.14
N ILE A 90 12.22 -5.23 1.91
CA ILE A 90 11.53 -3.98 1.56
C ILE A 90 10.11 -3.93 2.14
N ARG A 91 9.50 -5.09 2.41
CA ARG A 91 8.12 -5.18 2.88
C ARG A 91 7.99 -4.75 4.34
N LEU A 92 6.97 -3.96 4.65
CA LEU A 92 6.68 -3.48 6.02
C LEU A 92 6.55 -4.64 7.02
N GLU A 93 6.05 -5.79 6.58
CA GLU A 93 5.93 -7.00 7.42
C GLU A 93 7.28 -7.41 8.04
N GLN A 94 8.37 -7.25 7.29
CA GLN A 94 9.74 -7.59 7.71
C GLN A 94 10.40 -6.51 8.56
N TRP A 95 9.79 -5.33 8.68
CA TRP A 95 10.36 -4.25 9.47
C TRP A 95 10.16 -4.50 10.96
N ASP A 96 11.15 -4.11 11.74
CA ASP A 96 11.17 -4.19 13.19
C ASP A 96 11.47 -2.82 13.81
N GLU A 97 11.46 -2.78 15.15
CA GLU A 97 11.77 -1.56 15.93
C GLU A 97 13.22 -1.07 15.73
N GLY A 98 14.12 -1.91 15.20
CA GLY A 98 15.48 -1.49 14.86
C GLY A 98 15.53 -0.60 13.63
N ILE A 99 14.64 -0.84 12.66
CA ILE A 99 14.48 0.00 11.46
C ILE A 99 13.65 1.23 11.79
N LEU A 100 12.54 1.04 12.51
CA LEU A 100 11.63 2.12 12.86
C LEU A 100 11.20 2.00 14.33
N PRO A 101 11.80 2.76 15.26
CA PRO A 101 11.61 2.57 16.71
C PRO A 101 10.18 2.63 17.23
N ASN A 102 9.27 3.29 16.50
CA ASN A 102 7.87 3.40 16.87
C ASN A 102 6.98 2.32 16.21
N LEU A 103 7.58 1.38 15.49
CA LEU A 103 6.89 0.26 14.83
C LEU A 103 6.93 -0.98 15.72
N ASN A 104 6.32 -0.86 16.91
CA ASN A 104 6.11 -2.02 17.76
C ASN A 104 5.17 -3.03 17.07
N ALA A 105 5.06 -4.23 17.64
CA ALA A 105 4.27 -5.31 17.04
C ALA A 105 2.78 -4.93 16.82
N GLU A 106 2.20 -4.17 17.75
CA GLU A 106 0.80 -3.74 17.70
C GLU A 106 0.59 -2.68 16.61
N ALA A 107 1.44 -1.66 16.55
CA ALA A 107 1.44 -0.63 15.51
C ALA A 107 1.59 -1.25 14.13
N LYS A 108 2.53 -2.21 13.98
CA LYS A 108 2.73 -2.91 12.72
C LYS A 108 1.48 -3.71 12.31
N SER A 109 0.92 -4.48 13.25
CA SER A 109 -0.30 -5.25 13.03
C SER A 109 -1.45 -4.35 12.58
N MET A 110 -1.69 -3.25 13.29
CA MET A 110 -2.72 -2.28 12.98
C MET A 110 -2.52 -1.66 11.58
N ILE A 111 -1.31 -1.25 11.23
CA ILE A 111 -1.01 -0.67 9.91
C ILE A 111 -1.28 -1.70 8.81
N LEU A 112 -0.75 -2.92 8.92
CA LEU A 112 -0.96 -3.99 7.94
C LEU A 112 -2.44 -4.32 7.76
N ASN A 113 -3.20 -4.36 8.86
CA ASN A 113 -4.65 -4.55 8.82
C ASN A 113 -5.34 -3.41 8.06
N MET A 114 -4.97 -2.16 8.32
CA MET A 114 -5.57 -1.00 7.65
C MET A 114 -5.17 -0.88 6.17
N THR A 115 -4.00 -1.40 5.79
CA THR A 115 -3.47 -1.38 4.43
C THR A 115 -3.63 -2.69 3.68
N GLU A 116 -4.46 -3.62 4.19
CA GLU A 116 -4.81 -4.87 3.51
C GLU A 116 -5.21 -4.58 2.05
N LEU A 117 -4.46 -5.20 1.15
CA LEU A 117 -4.51 -4.95 -0.29
C LEU A 117 -5.77 -5.53 -0.90
N ASP A 118 -6.28 -6.66 -0.39
CA ASP A 118 -7.54 -7.24 -0.83
C ASP A 118 -8.73 -6.47 -0.22
N PRO A 119 -9.51 -5.73 -1.02
CA PRO A 119 -10.60 -4.90 -0.50
C PRO A 119 -11.68 -5.69 0.23
N ILE A 120 -11.82 -6.99 -0.05
CA ILE A 120 -12.79 -7.89 0.60
C ILE A 120 -12.31 -8.31 1.99
N LYS A 121 -10.99 -8.46 2.17
CA LYS A 121 -10.39 -8.84 3.46
C LYS A 121 -10.13 -7.63 4.36
N ARG A 122 -10.07 -6.43 3.78
CA ARG A 122 -9.80 -5.20 4.54
C ARG A 122 -10.83 -5.02 5.66
N PRO A 123 -10.39 -4.83 6.92
CA PRO A 123 -11.28 -4.66 8.05
C PRO A 123 -12.18 -3.45 7.89
N THR A 124 -13.35 -3.52 8.51
CA THR A 124 -14.21 -2.35 8.65
C THR A 124 -13.58 -1.35 9.63
N MET A 125 -13.96 -0.07 9.52
CA MET A 125 -13.46 0.97 10.43
C MET A 125 -13.74 0.63 11.90
N SER A 126 -14.90 0.03 12.21
CA SER A 126 -15.21 -0.40 13.58
C SER A 126 -14.24 -1.47 14.07
N CYS A 127 -13.93 -2.48 13.24
CA CYS A 127 -12.93 -3.49 13.61
C CYS A 127 -11.53 -2.87 13.79
N SER A 128 -11.14 -1.92 12.93
CA SER A 128 -9.85 -1.23 13.08
C SER A 128 -9.76 -0.33 14.30
N LEU A 129 -10.89 0.18 14.81
CA LEU A 129 -10.96 0.98 16.04
C LEU A 129 -10.98 0.12 17.32
N GLU A 130 -11.21 -1.19 17.18
CA GLU A 130 -11.12 -2.18 18.27
C GLU A 130 -9.70 -2.78 18.36
N ASP A 131 -8.75 -2.32 17.55
CA ASP A 131 -7.36 -2.81 17.55
C ASP A 131 -6.66 -2.43 18.88
N PRO A 132 -5.92 -3.35 19.53
CA PRO A 132 -5.23 -3.10 20.79
C PRO A 132 -4.32 -1.87 20.77
N TRP A 133 -3.78 -1.51 19.61
CA TRP A 133 -2.89 -0.35 19.47
C TRP A 133 -3.54 0.96 19.96
N TRP A 134 -4.87 1.10 19.89
CA TRP A 134 -5.57 2.29 20.39
C TRP A 134 -5.59 2.39 21.93
N GLU A 135 -5.36 1.29 22.65
CA GLU A 135 -5.34 1.23 24.11
C GLU A 135 -3.95 1.55 24.70
N GLU A 136 -2.88 1.59 23.89
CA GLU A 136 -1.51 1.90 24.33
C GLU A 136 -1.26 3.39 24.68
N THR A 137 -2.29 4.18 25.02
CA THR A 137 -2.12 5.59 25.45
C THR A 137 -2.12 5.75 26.96
#